data_AF-A0A7Y3YT26-F1
#
_entry.id   AF-A0A7Y3YT26-F1
#
_cell.length_a   1.000
_cell.length_b   1.000
_cell.length_c   1.000
_cell.angle_alpha   90.00
_cell.angle_beta   90.00
_cell.angle_gamma   90.00
#
_symmetry.space_group_name_H-M   'P 1'
#
loop_
_entity.id
_entity.type
_entity.pdbx_description
1 polymer ?
#
loop_
_entity_poly.entity_id
_entity_poly.type
_entity_poly.pdbx_seq_one_letter_code
_entity_poly.pdbx_strand_id
1 'polypeptide(L)'
;MHVKHPSRLSLFVFGRRPLRRHRRQFNSLLVELKAIQAEFYSEVADRDNRYDTIVEEHKKANPDMAEIIESLKTPKDDFFRRFQFNVLPPMAFKPYFNDDQQEAVDYIVEGILDNVAEQAVVVYEKIIGKSSMIQRTFKPIRAIRDYVYSMSFQHTVFDRLVDELDEAFDTLPKTGNIEGSDMTYAVKLVHNLTERGSILNGIVPVMEVADESEPRIIDAIKDSVVSTDTDSGNSTPTYEEVTGETSTTGFWFG
;
A
#
# COMPACT_ATOMS: atom_id res chain seq x y z
N MET A 1 8.53 21.00 -52.49
CA MET A 1 8.46 19.87 -51.54
C MET A 1 9.67 19.91 -50.63
N HIS A 2 9.47 19.92 -49.31
CA HIS A 2 10.40 19.45 -48.25
C HIS A 2 9.75 19.78 -46.88
N VAL A 3 8.95 18.85 -46.34
CA VAL A 3 8.34 19.03 -45.01
C VAL A 3 9.26 18.40 -43.97
N LYS A 4 9.83 19.22 -43.08
CA LYS A 4 10.57 18.71 -41.91
C LYS A 4 9.58 18.26 -40.85
N HIS A 5 9.50 16.96 -40.60
CA HIS A 5 8.85 16.44 -39.40
C HIS A 5 9.70 16.76 -38.15
N PRO A 6 9.14 17.42 -37.12
CA PRO A 6 9.80 17.53 -35.82
C PRO A 6 9.54 16.28 -34.98
N SER A 7 10.58 15.45 -34.80
CA SER A 7 10.51 14.26 -33.95
C SER A 7 10.24 14.64 -32.49
N ARG A 8 9.00 14.47 -32.02
CA ARG A 8 8.68 14.60 -30.59
C ARG A 8 9.27 13.43 -29.81
N LEU A 9 10.36 13.67 -29.08
CA LEU A 9 10.79 12.74 -28.03
C LEU A 9 9.69 12.64 -26.97
N SER A 10 9.19 11.43 -26.74
CA SER A 10 8.30 11.11 -25.62
C SER A 10 9.10 11.11 -24.31
N LEU A 11 9.09 12.23 -23.60
CA LEU A 11 9.72 12.35 -22.29
C LEU A 11 8.88 11.61 -21.23
N PHE A 12 9.00 10.28 -21.20
CA PHE A 12 8.39 9.41 -20.18
C PHE A 12 9.04 9.64 -18.80
N VAL A 13 8.59 10.68 -18.10
CA VAL A 13 8.93 10.91 -16.68
C VAL A 13 8.06 9.99 -15.80
N PHE A 14 8.29 8.68 -15.88
CA PHE A 14 7.65 7.72 -14.98
C PHE A 14 8.05 8.00 -13.52
N GLY A 15 7.09 8.47 -12.73
CA GLY A 15 7.29 8.99 -11.37
C GLY A 15 7.59 7.92 -10.32
N ARG A 16 8.78 7.29 -10.35
CA ARG A 16 9.25 6.33 -9.32
C ARG A 16 9.48 7.00 -7.94
N ARG A 17 8.45 7.56 -7.27
CA ARG A 17 8.58 8.25 -5.96
C ARG A 17 7.31 8.24 -5.06
N PRO A 18 7.07 7.14 -4.34
CA PRO A 18 6.58 7.24 -2.95
C PRO A 18 7.61 6.71 -1.94
N LEU A 19 8.21 5.53 -2.18
CA LEU A 19 9.27 4.87 -1.38
C LEU A 19 10.50 5.74 -1.01
N ARG A 20 10.65 6.92 -1.63
CA ARG A 20 11.67 7.92 -1.26
C ARG A 20 11.30 8.82 -0.07
N ARG A 21 10.05 8.89 0.41
CA ARG A 21 9.69 9.69 1.61
C ARG A 21 10.04 8.96 2.92
N HIS A 22 9.43 7.81 3.19
CA HIS A 22 9.65 7.06 4.43
C HIS A 22 11.13 6.71 4.65
N ARG A 23 11.83 6.24 3.60
CA ARG A 23 13.29 5.98 3.66
C ARG A 23 14.14 7.24 3.90
N ARG A 24 13.68 8.45 3.55
CA ARG A 24 14.38 9.70 3.92
C ARG A 24 14.16 10.06 5.37
N GLN A 25 12.93 9.96 5.88
CA GLN A 25 12.63 10.22 7.29
C GLN A 25 13.42 9.27 8.19
N PHE A 26 13.42 7.97 7.88
CA PHE A 26 14.21 6.98 8.59
C PHE A 26 15.73 7.27 8.52
N ASN A 27 16.26 7.59 7.33
CA ASN A 27 17.67 7.98 7.20
C ASN A 27 18.00 9.29 7.96
N SER A 28 17.06 10.23 8.07
CA SER A 28 17.22 11.47 8.84
C SER A 28 17.32 11.16 10.34
N LEU A 29 16.42 10.32 10.86
CA LEU A 29 16.44 9.86 12.25
C LEU A 29 17.75 9.10 12.57
N LEU A 30 18.28 8.31 11.64
CA LEU A 30 19.59 7.65 11.80
C LEU A 30 20.79 8.62 11.76
N VAL A 31 20.67 9.79 11.13
CA VAL A 31 21.70 10.84 11.18
C VAL A 31 21.60 11.61 12.50
N GLU A 32 20.39 11.93 12.94
CA GLU A 32 20.10 12.59 14.21
C GLU A 32 20.55 11.75 15.41
N LEU A 33 20.19 10.46 15.45
CA LEU A 33 20.68 9.51 16.47
C LEU A 33 22.20 9.40 16.52
N LYS A 34 22.89 9.52 15.38
CA LYS A 34 24.36 9.51 15.31
C LYS A 34 24.98 10.83 15.78
N ALA A 35 24.31 11.96 15.55
CA ALA A 35 24.72 13.25 16.11
C ALA A 35 24.62 13.23 17.64
N ILE A 36 23.47 12.78 18.18
CA ILE A 36 23.25 12.61 19.63
C ILE A 36 24.25 11.61 20.24
N GLN A 37 24.53 10.50 19.56
CA GLN A 37 25.54 9.53 20.01
C GLN A 37 26.95 10.15 20.05
N ALA A 38 27.33 10.96 19.05
CA ALA A 38 28.62 11.64 19.03
C ALA A 38 28.74 12.74 20.10
N GLU A 39 27.67 13.51 20.32
CA GLU A 39 27.56 14.51 21.37
C GLU A 39 27.69 13.88 22.77
N PHE A 40 26.95 12.80 23.03
CA PHE A 40 27.05 12.00 24.26
C PHE A 40 28.48 11.51 24.52
N TYR A 41 29.15 10.94 23.52
CA TYR A 41 30.53 10.48 23.69
C TYR A 41 31.54 11.62 23.82
N SER A 42 31.24 12.82 23.30
CA SER A 42 32.04 14.03 23.56
C SER A 42 31.90 14.49 25.01
N GLU A 43 30.68 14.59 25.55
CA GLU A 43 30.46 14.96 26.96
C GLU A 43 31.08 13.94 27.92
N VAL A 44 31.01 12.64 27.58
CA VAL A 44 31.64 11.57 28.34
C VAL A 44 33.18 11.73 28.34
N ALA A 45 33.80 12.06 27.20
CA ALA A 45 35.22 12.33 27.12
C ALA A 45 35.64 13.60 27.89
N ASP A 46 34.85 14.68 27.84
CA ASP A 46 35.10 15.90 28.62
C ASP A 46 34.96 15.65 30.13
N ARG A 47 34.05 14.78 30.56
CA ARG A 47 33.96 14.33 31.95
C ARG A 47 35.09 13.39 32.35
N ASP A 48 35.59 12.55 31.43
CA ASP A 48 36.76 11.70 31.67
C ASP A 48 38.02 12.54 31.93
N ASN A 49 38.28 13.53 31.07
CA ASN A 49 39.39 14.48 31.21
C ASN A 49 39.31 15.31 32.51
N ARG A 50 38.10 15.52 33.05
CA ARG A 50 37.85 16.32 34.27
C ARG A 50 37.59 15.49 35.53
N TYR A 51 37.64 14.16 35.45
CA TYR A 51 37.18 13.28 36.53
C TYR A 51 37.85 13.59 37.88
N ASP A 52 39.18 13.62 37.91
CA ASP A 52 39.94 13.85 39.14
C ASP A 52 39.74 15.28 39.69
N THR A 53 39.57 16.27 38.81
CA THR A 53 39.23 17.65 39.21
C THR A 53 37.87 17.71 39.88
N ILE A 54 36.87 17.00 39.37
CA ILE A 54 35.51 16.93 39.95
C ILE A 54 35.56 16.26 41.33
N VAL A 55 36.39 15.22 41.51
CA VAL A 55 36.58 14.55 42.80
C VAL A 55 37.25 15.49 43.82
N GLU A 56 38.30 16.22 43.46
CA GLU A 56 38.94 17.19 44.36
C GLU A 56 38.07 18.42 44.66
N GLU A 57 37.30 18.92 43.68
CA GLU A 57 36.29 19.96 43.90
C GLU A 57 35.22 19.48 44.91
N HIS A 58 34.75 18.24 44.79
CA HIS A 58 33.76 17.65 45.68
C HIS A 58 34.30 17.40 47.11
N LYS A 59 35.57 16.97 47.24
CA LYS A 59 36.28 16.85 48.53
C LYS A 59 36.48 18.22 49.18
N LYS A 60 36.89 19.23 48.41
CA LYS A 60 37.08 20.62 48.89
C LYS A 60 35.77 21.27 49.34
N ALA A 61 34.64 20.92 48.70
CA ALA A 61 33.32 21.39 49.12
C ALA A 61 32.79 20.70 50.39
N ASN A 62 33.28 19.50 50.72
CA ASN A 62 32.81 18.68 51.84
C ASN A 62 33.99 18.15 52.68
N PRO A 63 34.74 19.04 53.37
CA PRO A 63 35.99 18.66 54.06
C PRO A 63 35.78 17.54 55.09
N ASP A 64 34.70 17.60 55.87
CA ASP A 64 34.34 16.61 56.89
C ASP A 64 34.09 15.20 56.32
N MET A 65 33.85 15.09 55.01
CA MET A 65 33.60 13.84 54.29
C MET A 65 34.74 13.46 53.32
N ALA A 66 35.84 14.23 53.27
CA ALA A 66 36.86 14.08 52.23
C ALA A 66 37.53 12.69 52.20
N GLU A 67 37.78 12.07 53.36
CA GLU A 67 38.32 10.70 53.46
C GLU A 67 37.30 9.63 53.03
N ILE A 68 36.01 9.87 53.28
CA ILE A 68 34.91 8.99 52.87
C ILE A 68 34.70 9.08 51.36
N ILE A 69 34.79 10.28 50.78
CA ILE A 69 34.75 10.49 49.32
C ILE A 69 35.96 9.83 48.65
N GLU A 70 37.15 9.96 49.23
CA GLU A 70 38.39 9.36 48.69
C GLU A 70 38.38 7.82 48.75
N SER A 71 37.81 7.23 49.80
CA SER A 71 37.73 5.77 49.97
C SER A 71 36.56 5.10 49.24
N LEU A 72 35.49 5.84 48.92
CA LEU A 72 34.32 5.33 48.19
C LEU A 72 34.28 5.76 46.71
N LYS A 73 35.27 6.50 46.20
CA LYS A 73 35.30 6.87 44.77
C LYS A 73 35.40 5.62 43.89
N THR A 74 34.53 5.53 42.90
CA THR A 74 34.60 4.47 41.88
C THR A 74 35.85 4.69 41.03
N PRO A 75 36.66 3.66 40.72
CA PRO A 75 37.78 3.80 39.78
C PRO A 75 37.33 4.43 38.47
N LYS A 76 38.15 5.32 37.90
CA LYS A 76 37.81 6.11 36.71
C LYS A 76 37.24 5.24 35.57
N ASP A 77 37.94 4.16 35.21
CA ASP A 77 37.51 3.18 34.21
C ASP A 77 36.12 2.57 34.52
N ASP A 78 35.86 2.18 35.77
CA ASP A 78 34.60 1.55 36.21
C ASP A 78 33.44 2.55 36.39
N PHE A 79 33.74 3.84 36.46
CA PHE A 79 32.75 4.91 36.31
C PHE A 79 32.38 5.06 34.83
N PHE A 80 33.36 5.18 33.94
CA PHE A 80 33.09 5.43 32.51
C PHE A 80 32.54 4.23 31.73
N ARG A 81 32.83 2.99 32.14
CA ARG A 81 32.20 1.76 31.62
C ARG A 81 30.66 1.72 31.73
N ARG A 82 30.07 2.57 32.58
CA ARG A 82 28.61 2.68 32.78
C ARG A 82 27.93 3.54 31.70
N PHE A 83 28.68 4.36 30.96
CA PHE A 83 28.14 5.27 29.94
C PHE A 83 28.16 4.61 28.56
N GLN A 84 27.07 3.91 28.23
CA GLN A 84 26.92 3.18 26.97
C GLN A 84 25.71 3.68 26.19
N PHE A 85 25.92 4.09 24.93
CA PHE A 85 24.85 4.56 24.04
C PHE A 85 24.84 3.69 22.77
N ASN A 86 23.96 2.68 22.78
CA ASN A 86 23.90 1.66 21.73
C ASN A 86 22.75 1.93 20.75
N VAL A 87 23.07 2.44 19.55
CA VAL A 87 22.11 2.53 18.44
C VAL A 87 22.07 1.21 17.69
N LEU A 88 21.02 0.41 17.91
CA LEU A 88 20.82 -0.84 17.18
C LEU A 88 20.49 -0.57 15.70
N PRO A 89 21.01 -1.37 14.75
CA PRO A 89 20.61 -1.27 13.35
C PRO A 89 19.14 -1.70 13.17
N PRO A 90 18.43 -1.18 12.16
CA PRO A 90 17.08 -1.62 11.85
C PRO A 90 17.06 -3.10 11.48
N MET A 91 16.34 -3.90 12.26
CA MET A 91 16.06 -5.30 11.89
C MET A 91 14.98 -5.31 10.81
N ALA A 92 15.40 -5.54 9.56
CA ALA A 92 14.48 -5.93 8.51
C ALA A 92 14.11 -7.41 8.72
N PHE A 93 12.82 -7.68 8.96
CA PHE A 93 12.32 -9.06 8.94
C PHE A 93 12.55 -9.65 7.55
N LYS A 94 13.39 -10.68 7.48
CA LYS A 94 13.51 -11.56 6.31
C LYS A 94 12.85 -12.90 6.66
N PRO A 95 11.88 -13.39 5.87
CA PRO A 95 11.41 -14.76 6.01
C PRO A 95 12.56 -15.74 5.74
N TYR A 96 12.52 -16.92 6.37
CA TYR A 96 13.63 -17.88 6.35
C TYR A 96 13.79 -18.63 5.02
N PHE A 97 12.72 -18.69 4.23
CA PHE A 97 12.69 -19.29 2.89
C PHE A 97 12.43 -18.17 1.87
N ASN A 98 12.87 -18.35 0.62
CA ASN A 98 12.74 -17.31 -0.42
C ASN A 98 11.46 -17.43 -1.23
N ASP A 99 10.96 -18.66 -1.40
CA ASP A 99 9.77 -18.93 -2.23
C ASP A 99 8.50 -18.49 -1.48
N ASP A 100 8.40 -18.79 -0.18
CA ASP A 100 7.36 -18.34 0.75
C ASP A 100 7.23 -16.80 0.85
N GLN A 101 8.23 -16.02 0.41
CA GLN A 101 8.23 -14.56 0.61
C GLN A 101 7.15 -13.87 -0.23
N GLN A 102 6.96 -14.31 -1.46
CA GLN A 102 5.96 -13.72 -2.34
C GLN A 102 4.56 -14.14 -1.88
N GLU A 103 4.36 -15.42 -1.56
CA GLU A 103 3.08 -15.92 -1.02
C GLU A 103 2.69 -15.24 0.30
N ALA A 104 3.63 -15.02 1.22
CA ALA A 104 3.37 -14.29 2.46
C ALA A 104 3.08 -12.80 2.24
N VAL A 105 3.75 -12.14 1.27
CA VAL A 105 3.45 -10.75 0.90
C VAL A 105 2.08 -10.65 0.23
N ASP A 106 1.76 -11.56 -0.69
CA ASP A 106 0.48 -11.58 -1.40
C ASP A 106 -0.67 -11.87 -0.43
N TYR A 107 -0.51 -12.82 0.51
CA TYR A 107 -1.49 -13.06 1.59
C TYR A 107 -1.73 -11.83 2.47
N ILE A 108 -0.66 -11.10 2.84
CA ILE A 108 -0.79 -9.82 3.59
C ILE A 108 -1.51 -8.77 2.75
N VAL A 109 -1.20 -8.68 1.45
CA VAL A 109 -1.85 -7.73 0.53
C VAL A 109 -3.33 -8.05 0.35
N GLU A 110 -3.68 -9.32 0.14
CA GLU A 110 -5.08 -9.78 0.04
C GLU A 110 -5.85 -9.46 1.32
N GLY A 111 -5.34 -9.83 2.51
CA GLY A 111 -6.02 -9.57 3.78
C GLY A 111 -6.24 -8.07 4.08
N ILE A 112 -5.36 -7.19 3.60
CA ILE A 112 -5.57 -5.73 3.69
C ILE A 112 -6.64 -5.26 2.70
N LEU A 113 -6.65 -5.78 1.47
CA LEU A 113 -7.64 -5.44 0.44
C LEU A 113 -9.05 -5.95 0.82
N ASP A 114 -9.14 -7.13 1.42
CA ASP A 114 -10.40 -7.71 1.91
C ASP A 114 -10.94 -6.86 3.08
N ASN A 115 -10.08 -6.40 4.00
CA ASN A 115 -10.48 -5.48 5.07
C ASN A 115 -10.96 -4.11 4.54
N VAL A 116 -10.34 -3.60 3.47
CA VAL A 116 -10.82 -2.40 2.75
C VAL A 116 -12.21 -2.64 2.17
N ALA A 117 -12.44 -3.81 1.56
CA ALA A 117 -13.73 -4.19 0.99
C ALA A 117 -14.84 -4.31 2.04
N GLU A 118 -14.58 -4.98 3.18
CA GLU A 118 -15.52 -5.06 4.30
C GLU A 118 -15.93 -3.66 4.81
N GLN A 119 -14.96 -2.75 4.99
CA GLN A 119 -15.24 -1.38 5.42
C GLN A 119 -16.02 -0.57 4.36
N ALA A 120 -15.76 -0.82 3.07
CA ALA A 120 -16.48 -0.17 1.97
C ALA A 120 -17.94 -0.63 1.86
N VAL A 121 -18.23 -1.93 2.02
CA VAL A 121 -19.61 -2.49 1.99
C VAL A 121 -20.48 -1.79 3.04
N VAL A 122 -19.95 -1.64 4.26
CA VAL A 122 -20.62 -0.96 5.38
C VAL A 122 -20.93 0.51 5.10
N VAL A 123 -20.29 1.15 4.11
CA VAL A 123 -20.67 2.49 3.61
C VAL A 123 -21.62 2.38 2.43
N TYR A 124 -21.37 1.47 1.49
CA TYR A 124 -22.17 1.25 0.28
C TYR A 124 -23.65 1.04 0.61
N GLU A 125 -23.95 0.14 1.55
CA GLU A 125 -25.31 -0.15 2.03
C GLU A 125 -26.06 1.09 2.58
N LYS A 126 -25.32 2.10 3.06
CA LYS A 126 -25.90 3.32 3.63
C LYS A 126 -26.21 4.39 2.57
N ILE A 127 -25.49 4.37 1.45
CA ILE A 127 -25.58 5.37 0.38
C ILE A 127 -26.32 4.88 -0.88
N ILE A 128 -26.42 3.57 -1.09
CA ILE A 128 -27.15 3.00 -2.22
C ILE A 128 -28.62 3.46 -2.22
N GLY A 129 -29.12 3.87 -3.39
CA GLY A 129 -30.48 4.38 -3.56
C GLY A 129 -30.77 5.71 -2.86
N LYS A 130 -29.75 6.47 -2.42
CA LYS A 130 -29.91 7.84 -1.88
C LYS A 130 -29.55 8.88 -2.94
N SER A 131 -30.37 9.94 -3.05
CA SER A 131 -30.15 11.06 -4.00
C SER A 131 -29.24 12.17 -3.46
N SER A 132 -29.09 12.25 -2.13
CA SER A 132 -28.32 13.25 -1.41
C SER A 132 -27.74 12.65 -0.13
N MET A 133 -26.50 13.00 0.22
CA MET A 133 -25.86 12.66 1.49
C MET A 133 -24.96 13.80 2.02
N ILE A 134 -24.92 13.94 3.36
CA ILE A 134 -24.00 14.85 4.04
C ILE A 134 -22.58 14.28 3.97
N GLN A 135 -21.56 15.11 3.74
CA GLN A 135 -20.15 14.65 3.57
C GLN A 135 -19.59 13.79 4.72
N ARG A 136 -20.16 13.93 5.92
CA ARG A 136 -19.81 13.12 7.10
C ARG A 136 -20.04 11.62 6.86
N THR A 137 -21.00 11.24 6.01
CA THR A 137 -21.26 9.84 5.61
C THR A 137 -20.05 9.21 4.92
N PHE A 138 -19.24 10.02 4.21
CA PHE A 138 -18.02 9.58 3.53
C PHE A 138 -16.74 9.68 4.39
N LYS A 139 -16.85 10.04 5.68
CA LYS A 139 -15.70 10.00 6.60
C LYS A 139 -15.04 8.61 6.69
N PRO A 140 -15.77 7.48 6.69
CA PRO A 140 -15.13 6.16 6.73
C PRO A 140 -14.29 5.87 5.49
N ILE A 141 -14.69 6.30 4.28
CA ILE A 141 -13.88 6.11 3.06
C ILE A 141 -12.57 6.92 3.14
N ARG A 142 -12.58 8.10 3.78
CA ARG A 142 -11.35 8.85 4.06
C ARG A 142 -10.46 8.11 5.07
N ALA A 143 -11.05 7.43 6.07
CA ALA A 143 -10.30 6.58 7.00
C ALA A 143 -9.74 5.31 6.32
N ILE A 144 -10.46 4.71 5.36
CA ILE A 144 -9.95 3.65 4.47
C ILE A 144 -8.72 4.14 3.72
N ARG A 145 -8.79 5.31 3.07
CA ARG A 145 -7.65 5.94 2.38
C ARG A 145 -6.46 6.12 3.31
N ASP A 146 -6.66 6.65 4.51
CA ASP A 146 -5.57 6.87 5.47
C ASP A 146 -4.97 5.56 6.01
N TYR A 147 -5.80 4.51 6.16
CA TYR A 147 -5.35 3.14 6.48
C TYR A 147 -4.50 2.54 5.34
N VAL A 148 -4.95 2.62 4.09
CA VAL A 148 -4.17 2.19 2.91
C VAL A 148 -2.86 2.96 2.81
N TYR A 149 -2.88 4.29 3.05
CA TYR A 149 -1.66 5.10 3.10
C TYR A 149 -0.69 4.63 4.19
N SER A 150 -1.18 4.18 5.36
CA SER A 150 -0.34 3.59 6.39
C SER A 150 0.35 2.29 5.96
N MET A 151 -0.23 1.55 5.00
CA MET A 151 0.33 0.32 4.42
C MET A 151 1.14 0.54 3.13
N SER A 152 1.16 1.77 2.58
CA SER A 152 1.89 2.14 1.34
C SER A 152 3.35 1.66 1.27
N PHE A 153 4.04 1.57 2.42
CA PHE A 153 5.43 1.10 2.49
C PHE A 153 5.61 -0.40 2.20
N GLN A 154 4.54 -1.20 2.25
CA GLN A 154 4.56 -2.65 2.07
C GLN A 154 4.48 -3.04 0.59
N HIS A 155 3.52 -2.48 -0.16
CA HIS A 155 3.25 -2.88 -1.53
C HIS A 155 2.71 -1.75 -2.41
N THR A 156 3.15 -1.71 -3.68
CA THR A 156 2.87 -0.59 -4.61
C THR A 156 1.41 -0.50 -5.07
N VAL A 157 0.60 -1.53 -4.84
CA VAL A 157 -0.86 -1.45 -5.03
C VAL A 157 -1.47 -0.41 -4.09
N PHE A 158 -0.96 -0.30 -2.86
CA PHE A 158 -1.46 0.67 -1.88
C PHE A 158 -1.04 2.11 -2.19
N ASP A 159 0.16 2.31 -2.76
CA ASP A 159 0.56 3.61 -3.32
C ASP A 159 -0.46 4.06 -4.39
N ARG A 160 -0.73 3.20 -5.39
CA ARG A 160 -1.66 3.49 -6.49
C ARG A 160 -3.08 3.77 -6.00
N LEU A 161 -3.56 2.97 -5.05
CA LEU A 161 -4.90 3.11 -4.47
C LEU A 161 -5.07 4.42 -3.68
N VAL A 162 -4.03 4.92 -3.03
CA VAL A 162 -4.08 6.25 -2.37
C VAL A 162 -4.15 7.36 -3.39
N ASP A 163 -3.33 7.31 -4.45
CA ASP A 163 -3.35 8.32 -5.53
C ASP A 163 -4.75 8.37 -6.19
N GLU A 164 -5.36 7.22 -6.50
CA GLU A 164 -6.72 7.12 -7.05
C GLU A 164 -7.81 7.61 -6.08
N LEU A 165 -7.68 7.33 -4.77
CA LEU A 165 -8.60 7.83 -3.74
C LEU A 165 -8.49 9.34 -3.54
N ASP A 166 -7.28 9.89 -3.58
CA ASP A 166 -7.04 11.34 -3.48
C ASP A 166 -7.62 12.08 -4.69
N GLU A 167 -7.39 11.59 -5.92
CA GLU A 167 -8.00 12.14 -7.14
C GLU A 167 -9.54 12.09 -7.05
N ALA A 168 -10.11 10.95 -6.63
CA ALA A 168 -11.55 10.81 -6.49
C ALA A 168 -12.16 11.69 -5.37
N PHE A 169 -11.42 11.98 -4.30
CA PHE A 169 -11.86 12.95 -3.28
C PHE A 169 -11.72 14.40 -3.73
N ASP A 170 -10.79 14.72 -4.64
CA ASP A 170 -10.60 16.07 -5.13
C ASP A 170 -11.67 16.49 -6.17
N THR A 171 -12.31 15.53 -6.86
CA THR A 171 -13.48 15.77 -7.73
C THR A 171 -14.78 16.01 -6.95
N LEU A 172 -14.92 15.45 -5.74
CA LEU A 172 -16.15 15.55 -4.95
C LEU A 172 -16.32 16.94 -4.28
N PRO A 173 -17.58 17.41 -4.09
CA PRO A 173 -17.87 18.67 -3.39
C PRO A 173 -17.18 18.78 -2.03
N LYS A 174 -16.45 19.87 -1.81
CA LYS A 174 -15.67 20.13 -0.58
C LYS A 174 -16.46 20.92 0.49
N THR A 175 -17.66 21.39 0.13
CA THR A 175 -18.66 22.00 1.02
C THR A 175 -20.07 21.60 0.59
N GLY A 176 -21.04 21.63 1.51
CA GLY A 176 -22.44 21.25 1.22
C GLY A 176 -22.68 19.73 1.20
N ASN A 177 -23.87 19.31 0.78
CA ASN A 177 -24.18 17.91 0.53
C ASN A 177 -23.54 17.42 -0.78
N ILE A 178 -23.43 16.10 -0.92
CA ILE A 178 -23.08 15.42 -2.17
C ILE A 178 -24.39 14.89 -2.76
N GLU A 179 -24.77 15.38 -3.94
CA GLU A 179 -26.08 15.18 -4.58
C GLU A 179 -25.90 14.94 -6.10
N GLY A 180 -26.93 14.45 -6.79
CA GLY A 180 -26.95 14.37 -8.26
C GLY A 180 -25.83 13.54 -8.91
N SER A 181 -25.09 14.15 -9.86
CA SER A 181 -23.92 13.56 -10.53
C SER A 181 -22.88 13.08 -9.53
N ASP A 182 -22.62 13.89 -8.52
CA ASP A 182 -21.50 13.72 -7.60
C ASP A 182 -21.83 12.61 -6.59
N MET A 183 -23.12 12.47 -6.24
CA MET A 183 -23.63 11.32 -5.51
C MET A 183 -23.56 10.03 -6.34
N THR A 184 -23.86 10.10 -7.64
CA THR A 184 -23.74 8.96 -8.56
C THR A 184 -22.27 8.50 -8.69
N TYR A 185 -21.34 9.45 -8.81
CA TYR A 185 -19.90 9.20 -8.78
C TYR A 185 -19.45 8.61 -7.44
N ALA A 186 -19.89 9.18 -6.31
CA ALA A 186 -19.53 8.70 -4.97
C ALA A 186 -20.06 7.27 -4.70
N VAL A 187 -21.26 6.92 -5.19
CA VAL A 187 -21.80 5.56 -5.09
C VAL A 187 -20.99 4.59 -5.95
N LYS A 188 -20.61 4.96 -7.20
CA LYS A 188 -19.72 4.15 -8.04
C LYS A 188 -18.32 3.96 -7.41
N LEU A 189 -17.73 5.02 -6.86
CA LEU A 189 -16.44 4.98 -6.18
C LEU A 189 -16.43 4.00 -5.01
N VAL A 190 -17.46 4.05 -4.16
CA VAL A 190 -17.58 3.16 -3.00
C VAL A 190 -17.89 1.72 -3.42
N HIS A 191 -18.67 1.51 -4.49
CA HIS A 191 -18.87 0.18 -5.08
C HIS A 191 -17.55 -0.42 -5.60
N ASN A 192 -16.72 0.36 -6.28
CA ASN A 192 -15.42 -0.11 -6.78
C ASN A 192 -14.45 -0.49 -5.63
N LEU A 193 -14.72 -0.03 -4.41
CA LEU A 193 -14.01 -0.44 -3.20
C LEU A 193 -14.61 -1.69 -2.52
N THR A 194 -15.82 -2.16 -2.85
CA THR A 194 -16.40 -3.36 -2.21
C THR A 194 -15.87 -4.68 -2.76
N GLU A 195 -15.03 -4.65 -3.81
CA GLU A 195 -14.51 -5.85 -4.46
C GLU A 195 -12.99 -5.75 -4.68
N ARG A 196 -12.24 -6.74 -4.17
CA ARG A 196 -10.78 -6.82 -4.34
C ARG A 196 -10.34 -6.74 -5.81
N GLY A 197 -11.07 -7.39 -6.72
CA GLY A 197 -10.80 -7.33 -8.16
C GLY A 197 -10.93 -5.92 -8.74
N SER A 198 -11.95 -5.17 -8.33
CA SER A 198 -12.16 -3.77 -8.75
C SER A 198 -11.06 -2.85 -8.18
N ILE A 199 -10.65 -3.05 -6.92
CA ILE A 199 -9.51 -2.34 -6.32
C ILE A 199 -8.21 -2.63 -7.10
N LEU A 200 -7.94 -3.88 -7.46
CA LEU A 200 -6.74 -4.25 -8.21
C LEU A 200 -6.72 -3.70 -9.64
N ASN A 201 -7.87 -3.64 -10.32
CA ASN A 201 -7.97 -3.11 -11.68
C ASN A 201 -7.95 -1.58 -11.76
N GLY A 202 -8.43 -0.89 -10.72
CA GLY A 202 -8.48 0.58 -10.63
C GLY A 202 -9.86 1.07 -10.25
N ILE A 203 -9.96 1.92 -9.22
CA ILE A 203 -11.24 2.35 -8.66
C ILE A 203 -11.84 3.57 -9.36
N VAL A 204 -11.06 4.30 -10.16
CA VAL A 204 -11.46 5.55 -10.81
C VAL A 204 -12.72 5.35 -11.67
N PRO A 205 -13.89 5.89 -11.26
CA PRO A 205 -15.11 5.69 -12.02
C PRO A 205 -15.02 6.46 -13.34
N VAL A 206 -15.05 5.74 -14.47
CA VAL A 206 -15.27 6.38 -15.78
C VAL A 206 -16.64 7.04 -15.73
N MET A 207 -16.64 8.38 -15.77
CA MET A 207 -17.84 9.16 -16.07
C MET A 207 -18.11 9.07 -17.57
N GLU A 208 -18.69 7.94 -17.95
CA GLU A 208 -19.44 7.80 -19.18
C GLU A 208 -20.50 8.91 -19.20
N VAL A 209 -20.27 9.91 -20.06
CA VAL A 209 -21.23 10.98 -20.30
C VAL A 209 -22.45 10.32 -20.93
N ALA A 210 -23.62 10.52 -20.32
CA ALA A 210 -24.86 9.92 -20.80
C ALA A 210 -25.31 10.58 -22.11
N ASP A 211 -24.80 10.06 -23.23
CA ASP A 211 -25.34 10.28 -24.56
C ASP A 211 -26.38 9.18 -24.83
N GLU A 212 -27.66 9.53 -24.87
CA GLU A 212 -28.78 8.56 -24.87
C GLU A 212 -29.05 7.92 -26.25
N SER A 213 -28.00 7.56 -27.01
CA SER A 213 -28.17 6.74 -28.21
C SER A 213 -26.89 6.04 -28.71
N GLU A 214 -26.68 4.78 -28.33
CA GLU A 214 -26.18 3.74 -29.26
C GLU A 214 -26.59 2.33 -28.76
N PRO A 215 -27.04 1.41 -29.64
CA PRO A 215 -27.53 0.09 -29.22
C PRO A 215 -26.38 -0.85 -28.83
N ARG A 216 -26.62 -1.72 -27.85
CA ARG A 216 -25.64 -2.71 -27.40
C ARG A 216 -25.33 -3.71 -28.52
N ILE A 217 -24.04 -3.91 -28.79
CA ILE A 217 -23.52 -4.82 -29.84
C ILE A 217 -24.11 -6.24 -29.76
N ILE A 218 -24.46 -6.71 -28.54
CA ILE A 218 -25.05 -8.01 -28.27
C ILE A 218 -26.40 -8.21 -29.01
N ASP A 219 -27.19 -7.15 -29.18
CA ASP A 219 -28.50 -7.24 -29.81
C ASP A 219 -28.41 -7.07 -31.34
N ALA A 220 -27.47 -6.25 -31.83
CA ALA A 220 -27.17 -6.13 -33.26
C ALA A 220 -26.72 -7.46 -33.91
N ILE A 221 -26.11 -8.37 -33.13
CA ILE A 221 -25.68 -9.69 -33.62
C ILE A 221 -26.88 -10.64 -33.82
N LYS A 222 -27.97 -10.51 -33.05
CA LYS A 222 -29.15 -11.40 -33.16
C LYS A 222 -29.92 -11.19 -34.46
N ASP A 223 -30.05 -9.94 -34.91
CA ASP A 223 -30.82 -9.59 -36.12
C ASP A 223 -30.06 -9.85 -37.44
N SER A 224 -28.80 -10.31 -37.37
CA SER A 224 -27.94 -10.53 -38.56
C SER A 224 -27.79 -11.99 -39.01
N VAL A 225 -28.52 -12.94 -38.40
CA VAL A 225 -28.36 -14.39 -38.68
C VAL A 225 -29.70 -15.09 -38.93
N VAL A 226 -30.42 -14.69 -39.98
CA VAL A 226 -31.56 -15.36 -40.67
C VAL A 226 -31.99 -14.44 -41.82
N SER A 227 -32.17 -14.81 -43.10
CA SER A 227 -31.99 -16.09 -43.83
C SER A 227 -31.57 -15.82 -45.29
N THR A 228 -31.05 -16.85 -45.99
CA THR A 228 -31.26 -17.03 -47.45
C THR A 228 -31.31 -18.51 -47.84
N ASP A 229 -32.24 -18.84 -48.74
CA ASP A 229 -32.64 -20.18 -49.17
C ASP A 229 -32.68 -20.23 -50.72
N THR A 230 -32.43 -21.32 -51.48
CA THR A 230 -31.93 -22.70 -51.26
C THR A 230 -31.27 -23.14 -52.62
N ASP A 231 -31.06 -24.37 -53.12
CA ASP A 231 -31.45 -25.76 -52.79
C ASP A 231 -30.47 -26.78 -53.46
N SER A 232 -30.48 -28.03 -52.97
CA SER A 232 -30.06 -29.29 -53.64
C SER A 232 -28.60 -29.48 -54.11
N GLY A 233 -28.05 -30.71 -53.92
CA GLY A 233 -26.66 -31.01 -54.28
C GLY A 233 -26.17 -32.48 -54.26
N ASN A 234 -26.82 -33.39 -53.51
CA ASN A 234 -26.65 -34.86 -53.54
C ASN A 234 -25.33 -35.49 -52.98
N SER A 235 -25.44 -36.75 -52.54
CA SER A 235 -24.39 -37.78 -52.26
C SER A 235 -23.99 -38.06 -50.79
N THR A 236 -24.68 -39.02 -50.18
CA THR A 236 -24.29 -39.85 -49.01
C THR A 236 -23.53 -41.13 -49.44
N PRO A 237 -23.08 -42.03 -48.53
CA PRO A 237 -22.63 -41.89 -47.14
C PRO A 237 -21.28 -42.62 -46.85
N THR A 238 -20.76 -42.52 -45.63
CA THR A 238 -20.11 -43.67 -44.94
C THR A 238 -20.22 -43.54 -43.43
N TYR A 239 -20.30 -44.68 -42.74
CA TYR A 239 -20.23 -44.81 -41.28
C TYR A 239 -19.30 -45.99 -40.96
N GLU A 240 -18.42 -45.84 -39.97
CA GLU A 240 -17.74 -46.98 -39.35
C GLU A 240 -18.16 -47.08 -37.90
N GLU A 241 -18.92 -48.13 -37.60
CA GLU A 241 -19.25 -48.56 -36.25
C GLU A 241 -18.30 -49.71 -35.88
N VAL A 242 -17.49 -49.53 -34.84
CA VAL A 242 -16.65 -50.59 -34.28
C VAL A 242 -16.95 -50.74 -32.79
N THR A 243 -17.46 -51.91 -32.44
CA THR A 243 -17.83 -52.33 -31.08
C THR A 243 -16.60 -52.69 -30.25
N GLY A 244 -16.68 -52.67 -28.90
CA GLY A 244 -15.45 -52.85 -28.10
C GLY A 244 -15.53 -53.04 -26.58
N GLU A 245 -16.66 -53.49 -26.02
CA GLU A 245 -16.73 -54.12 -24.68
C GLU A 245 -16.27 -53.33 -23.43
N THR A 246 -16.39 -53.98 -22.26
CA THR A 246 -16.29 -53.37 -20.92
C THR A 246 -15.15 -53.96 -20.10
N SER A 247 -14.51 -53.17 -19.23
CA SER A 247 -14.08 -53.68 -17.90
C SER A 247 -13.81 -52.60 -16.86
N THR A 248 -14.33 -52.85 -15.67
CA THR A 248 -13.95 -52.18 -14.42
C THR A 248 -12.61 -52.73 -13.91
N THR A 249 -11.67 -51.85 -13.58
CA THR A 249 -10.67 -52.10 -12.53
C THR A 249 -10.26 -50.78 -11.88
N GLY A 250 -10.15 -50.76 -10.55
CA GLY A 250 -9.71 -49.58 -9.80
C GLY A 250 -8.18 -49.50 -9.73
N PHE A 251 -7.66 -48.28 -9.52
CA PHE A 251 -6.27 -48.04 -9.16
C PHE A 251 -6.16 -47.49 -7.74
N TRP A 252 -5.17 -47.97 -7.01
CA TRP A 252 -4.85 -47.62 -5.62
C TRP A 252 -3.32 -47.52 -5.50
N PHE A 253 -2.86 -46.79 -4.47
CA PHE A 253 -1.46 -46.60 -4.08
C PHE A 253 -0.57 -45.74 -4.98
N GLY A 254 0.40 -45.11 -4.30
CA GLY A 254 1.28 -44.02 -4.70
C GLY A 254 1.77 -43.31 -3.44
#